data_AF-A0A1F9B189-F1
#
_entry.id   AF-A0A1F9B189-F1
#
_cell.length_a   1.000
_cell.length_b   1.000
_cell.length_c   1.000
_cell.angle_alpha   90.00
_cell.angle_beta   90.00
_cell.angle_gamma   90.00
#
_symmetry.space_group_name_H-M   'P 1'
#
loop_
_entity.id
_entity.type
_entity.pdbx_description
1 polymer ?
#
loop_
_entity_poly.entity_id
_entity_poly.type
_entity_poly.pdbx_seq_one_letter_code
_entity_poly.pdbx_strand_id
1 'polypeptide(L)' 'MATAVKKTISLPPDLAREAEEMAAEEGKTLSGIIQDALRIARRERLRKDLKEMQGYWSRKAKERGILTEKDLRKCLRG' A
#
# COMPACT_ATOMS: atom_id res chain seq x y z
N MET A 1 13.45 -2.49 21.51
CA MET A 1 14.42 -2.52 20.39
C MET A 1 13.77 -3.28 19.24
N ALA A 2 13.70 -2.70 18.04
CA ALA A 2 13.19 -3.41 16.88
C ALA A 2 14.16 -4.55 16.51
N THR A 3 13.69 -5.79 16.53
CA THR A 3 14.49 -6.96 16.17
C THR A 3 14.53 -7.08 14.65
N ALA A 4 15.67 -6.74 14.04
CA ALA A 4 15.88 -6.91 12.61
C ALA A 4 16.39 -8.33 12.30
N VAL A 5 15.72 -9.04 11.39
CA VAL A 5 16.14 -10.37 10.91
C VAL A 5 16.91 -10.20 9.61
N LYS A 6 18.18 -10.63 9.57
CA LYS A 6 19.01 -10.58 8.35
C LYS A 6 18.42 -11.49 7.27
N LYS A 7 18.41 -10.99 6.03
CA LYS A 7 18.02 -11.73 4.83
C LYS A 7 19.01 -11.45 3.72
N THR A 8 19.42 -12.51 3.03
CA THR A 8 20.21 -12.41 1.79
C THR A 8 19.24 -12.40 0.63
N ILE A 9 19.41 -11.46 -0.29
CA ILE A 9 18.61 -11.33 -1.50
C ILE A 9 19.55 -11.17 -2.69
N SER A 10 19.09 -11.62 -3.85
CA SER A 10 19.72 -11.32 -5.13
C SER A 10 18.90 -10.24 -5.82
N LEU A 11 19.57 -9.21 -6.32
CA LEU A 11 18.96 -8.17 -7.13
C LEU A 11 19.54 -8.23 -8.55
N PRO A 12 18.75 -7.90 -9.58
CA PRO A 12 19.27 -7.60 -10.90
C PRO A 12 20.41 -6.57 -10.83
N PRO A 13 21.48 -6.68 -11.64
CA PRO A 13 22.65 -5.80 -11.52
C PRO A 13 22.34 -4.31 -11.68
N ASP A 14 21.43 -3.98 -12.58
CA ASP A 14 20.89 -2.64 -12.80
C ASP A 14 20.18 -2.11 -11.55
N LEU A 15 19.27 -2.92 -10.98
CA LEU A 15 18.53 -2.53 -9.78
C LEU A 15 19.44 -2.41 -8.55
N ALA A 16 20.47 -3.26 -8.44
CA ALA A 16 21.46 -3.17 -7.37
C ALA A 16 22.21 -1.83 -7.45
N ARG A 17 22.66 -1.44 -8.65
CA ARG A 17 23.36 -0.16 -8.87
C ARG A 17 22.46 1.03 -8.55
N GLU A 18 21.22 1.05 -9.05
CA GLU A 18 20.27 2.13 -8.76
C GLU A 18 19.99 2.26 -7.26
N ALA A 19 19.87 1.13 -6.55
CA ALA A 19 19.63 1.15 -5.11
C ALA A 19 20.84 1.66 -4.31
N GLU A 20 22.06 1.40 -4.78
CA GLU A 20 23.29 1.95 -4.21
C GLU A 20 23.42 3.46 -4.46
N GLU A 21 23.10 3.92 -5.67
CA GLU A 21 23.07 5.35 -6.03
C GLU A 21 22.04 6.10 -5.16
N MET A 22 20.81 5.60 -5.05
CA MET A 22 19.79 6.17 -4.15
C MET A 22 20.24 6.19 -2.68
N ALA A 23 20.91 5.13 -2.22
CA ALA A 23 21.42 5.09 -0.86
C ALA A 23 22.47 6.18 -0.60
N ALA A 24 23.37 6.41 -1.55
CA ALA A 24 24.37 7.46 -1.49
C ALA A 24 23.74 8.86 -1.51
N GLU A 25 22.80 9.11 -2.42
CA GLU A 25 22.09 10.39 -2.57
C GLU A 25 21.26 10.73 -1.33
N GLU A 26 20.56 9.74 -0.75
CA GLU A 26 19.69 9.94 0.42
C GLU A 26 20.43 9.83 1.77
N GLY A 27 21.73 9.52 1.76
CA GLY A 27 22.51 9.29 2.99
C GLY A 27 21.99 8.10 3.81
N LYS A 28 21.43 7.09 3.14
CA LYS A 28 20.84 5.89 3.76
C LYS A 28 21.72 4.66 3.51
N THR A 29 21.41 3.58 4.24
CA THR A 29 21.97 2.27 3.89
C THR A 29 21.16 1.63 2.76
N LEU A 30 21.79 0.76 1.96
CA LEU A 30 21.10 -0.05 0.96
C LEU A 30 19.90 -0.81 1.56
N SER A 31 20.06 -1.37 2.76
CA SER A 31 18.97 -2.03 3.48
C SER A 31 17.83 -1.08 3.83
N GLY A 32 18.11 0.20 4.08
CA GLY A 32 17.11 1.24 4.33
C GLY A 32 16.28 1.54 3.10
N ILE A 33 16.92 1.73 1.95
CA ILE A 33 16.25 1.91 0.65
C ILE A 33 15.32 0.72 0.35
N ILE A 34 15.83 -0.51 0.49
CA ILE A 34 15.02 -1.72 0.26
C ILE A 34 13.84 -1.80 1.23
N GLN A 35 14.02 -1.45 2.50
CA GLN A 35 12.93 -1.43 3.48
C GLN A 35 11.87 -0.38 3.13
N ASP A 36 12.27 0.80 2.68
CA ASP A 36 11.34 1.86 2.27
C ASP A 36 10.54 1.43 1.03
N ALA A 37 11.20 0.83 0.03
CA ALA A 37 10.53 0.25 -1.14
C ALA A 37 9.48 -0.80 -0.72
N LEU A 38 9.82 -1.70 0.20
CA LEU A 38 8.87 -2.71 0.72
C LEU A 38 7.68 -2.07 1.45
N ARG A 39 7.90 -1.00 2.23
CA ARG A 39 6.82 -0.26 2.91
C ARG A 39 5.91 0.44 1.90
N ILE A 40 6.46 1.01 0.83
CA ILE A 40 5.69 1.64 -0.25
C ILE A 40 4.83 0.59 -0.95
N ALA A 41 5.43 -0.52 -1.40
CA ALA A 41 4.71 -1.61 -2.06
C ALA A 41 3.58 -2.19 -1.19
N ARG A 42 3.81 -2.34 0.12
CA ARG A 42 2.76 -2.75 1.07
C ARG A 42 1.59 -1.76 1.08
N ARG A 43 1.86 -0.45 1.17
CA ARG A 43 0.83 0.59 1.18
C ARG A 43 0.04 0.62 -0.12
N GLU A 44 0.70 0.44 -1.26
CA GLU A 44 0.04 0.41 -2.56
C GLU A 44 -0.90 -0.78 -2.71
N ARG A 45 -0.49 -1.97 -2.27
CA ARG A 45 -1.38 -3.15 -2.24
C ARG A 45 -2.60 -2.88 -1.37
N LEU A 46 -2.42 -2.39 -0.15
CA LEU A 46 -3.53 -2.09 0.75
C LEU A 46 -4.47 -1.00 0.19
N ARG A 47 -3.93 0.02 -0.49
CA ARG A 47 -4.72 1.04 -1.16
C ARG A 47 -5.54 0.46 -2.31
N LYS A 48 -4.95 -0.45 -3.08
CA LYS A 48 -5.64 -1.14 -4.17
C LYS A 48 -6.81 -1.95 -3.62
N ASP A 49 -6.57 -2.78 -2.60
CA ASP A 49 -7.60 -3.61 -1.97
C ASP A 49 -8.74 -2.74 -1.43
N LEU A 50 -8.40 -1.65 -0.72
CA LEU A 50 -9.38 -0.72 -0.19
C LEU A 50 -10.18 -0.01 -1.29
N LYS A 51 -9.55 0.40 -2.39
CA LYS A 51 -10.23 1.03 -3.53
C LYS A 51 -11.18 0.06 -4.23
N GLU A 52 -10.81 -1.20 -4.36
CA GLU A 52 -11.66 -2.26 -4.91
C GLU A 52 -12.89 -2.50 -4.02
N MET A 53 -12.68 -2.63 -2.71
CA MET A 53 -13.78 -2.76 -1.73
C MET A 53 -14.72 -1.54 -1.78
N GLN A 54 -14.16 -0.33 -1.75
CA GLN A 54 -14.95 0.90 -1.83
C GLN A 54 -15.74 0.98 -3.14
N GLY A 55 -15.13 0.62 -4.27
CA GLY A 55 -15.80 0.58 -5.57
C GLY A 55 -16.98 -0.39 -5.60
N TYR A 56 -16.78 -1.61 -5.09
CA TYR A 56 -17.84 -2.61 -4.98
C TYR A 56 -19.02 -2.11 -4.13
N TRP A 57 -18.75 -1.60 -2.93
CA TRP A 57 -19.80 -1.09 -2.04
C TRP A 57 -20.48 0.16 -2.56
N SER A 58 -19.73 1.04 -3.25
CA SER A 58 -20.31 2.23 -3.90
C SER A 58 -21.28 1.85 -5.00
N ARG A 59 -20.95 0.84 -5.81
CA ARG A 59 -21.85 0.31 -6.85
C ARG A 59 -23.11 -0.29 -6.21
N LYS A 60 -22.92 -1.16 -5.21
CA LYS A 60 -24.03 -1.81 -4.50
C LYS A 60 -24.95 -0.82 -3.76
N ALA A 61 -24.39 0.25 -3.22
CA ALA A 61 -25.16 1.34 -2.60
C ALA A 61 -26.01 2.08 -3.63
N LYS A 62 -25.42 2.43 -4.79
CA LYS A 62 -26.16 3.07 -5.90
C LYS A 62 -27.29 2.19 -6.44
N GLU A 63 -27.04 0.90 -6.62
CA GLU A 63 -28.07 -0.08 -7.04
C GLU A 63 -29.24 -0.16 -6.04
N ARG A 64 -28.97 0.09 -4.75
CA ARG A 64 -29.98 0.15 -3.68
C ARG A 64 -30.56 1.55 -3.44
N GLY A 65 -30.22 2.54 -4.28
CA GLY A 65 -30.68 3.92 -4.12
C GLY A 65 -30.09 4.66 -2.92
N ILE A 66 -29.01 4.14 -2.32
CA ILE A 66 -28.31 4.75 -1.19
C ILE A 66 -27.30 5.77 -1.72
N LEU A 67 -27.69 7.05 -1.72
CA LEU A 67 -26.87 8.14 -2.25
C LEU A 67 -26.42 9.12 -1.17
N THR A 68 -27.12 9.13 -0.04
CA THR A 68 -26.82 10.01 1.10
C THR A 68 -26.65 9.21 2.39
N GLU A 69 -26.04 9.85 3.40
CA GLU A 69 -26.00 9.28 4.74
C GLU A 69 -27.40 9.02 5.31
N LYS A 70 -28.42 9.80 4.92
CA LYS A 70 -29.80 9.58 5.36
C LYS A 70 -30.35 8.28 4.77
N ASP A 71 -30.06 8.00 3.50
CA ASP A 71 -30.48 6.76 2.83
C ASP A 71 -29.75 5.56 3.43
N LEU A 72 -28.46 5.72 3.75
CA LEU A 72 -27.68 4.67 4.41
C LEU A 72 -28.23 4.38 5.81
N ARG A 73 -28.53 5.42 6.60
CA ARG A 73 -29.15 5.26 7.93
C ARG A 73 -30.51 4.57 7.85
N LYS A 74 -31.32 4.83 6.81
CA LYS A 74 -32.57 4.12 6.57
C LYS A 74 -32.33 2.65 6.24
N CYS A 75 -31.34 2.33 5.40
CA CYS A 75 -30.98 0.95 5.08
C CYS A 75 -30.43 0.17 6.28
N LEU A 76 -29.70 0.82 7.19
CA LEU A 76 -29.12 0.20 8.39
C LEU A 76 -30.09 0.07 9.57
N ARG A 77 -31.27 0.70 9.48
CA ARG A 77 -32.36 0.59 10.48
C ARG A 77 -33.39 -0.48 10.12
N GLY A 78 -33.18 -1.21 9.02
CA GLY A 78 -33.98 -2.35 8.60
C GLY A 78 -33.62 -3.61 9.38
#